data_AF-A0A0N4TC21-F1
#
_entry.id   AF-A0A0N4TC21-F1
#
_cell.length_a   1.000
_cell.length_b   1.000
_cell.length_c   1.000
_cell.angle_alpha   90.00
_cell.angle_beta   90.00
_cell.angle_gamma   90.00
#
_symmetry.space_group_name_H-M   'P 1'
#
loop_
_entity.id
_entity.type
_entity.pdbx_description
1 polymer ?
#
loop_
_entity_poly.entity_id
_entity_poly.type
_entity_poly.pdbx_seq_one_letter_code
_entity_poly.pdbx_strand_id
1 'polypeptide(L)'
;MFGGPPFLRYPLWRFTAFSVVASTAVSGIIFMVLRRNENMRRKKWEEFFKNYDAYEHIKEICSHAPGIMHSCPKDLALAHEKAGLKK
;
A
#
# COMPACT_ATOMS: atom_id res chain seq x y z
N MET A 1 9.98 10.70 -60.52
CA MET A 1 11.00 11.38 -59.69
C MET A 1 10.43 11.60 -58.30
N PHE A 2 10.88 10.81 -57.32
CA PHE A 2 10.65 11.09 -55.91
C PHE A 2 11.55 12.26 -55.53
N GLY A 3 11.02 13.46 -55.30
CA GLY A 3 11.86 14.67 -55.27
C GLY A 3 11.31 15.81 -54.44
N GLY A 4 11.30 15.63 -53.12
CA GLY A 4 11.11 16.71 -52.15
C GLY A 4 10.91 16.14 -50.75
N PRO A 5 11.83 16.35 -49.78
CA PRO A 5 11.56 15.94 -48.40
C PRO A 5 10.31 16.68 -47.93
N PRO A 6 9.33 15.99 -47.31
CA PRO A 6 8.08 16.64 -46.91
C PRO A 6 8.41 17.79 -45.96
N PHE A 7 7.96 19.01 -46.29
CA PHE A 7 8.27 20.25 -45.56
C PHE A 7 7.89 20.17 -44.06
N LEU A 8 6.98 19.27 -43.71
CA LEU A 8 6.51 19.03 -42.35
C LEU A 8 7.34 18.02 -41.55
N ARG A 9 8.33 17.32 -42.15
CA ARG A 9 9.07 16.24 -41.46
C ARG A 9 9.84 16.72 -40.23
N TYR A 10 10.51 17.87 -40.36
CA TYR A 10 11.35 18.44 -39.30
C TYR A 10 10.55 19.02 -38.12
N PRO A 11 9.50 19.85 -38.33
CA PRO A 11 8.67 20.33 -37.23
C PRO A 11 7.88 19.21 -36.54
N LEU A 12 7.39 18.22 -37.31
CA LEU A 12 6.64 17.09 -36.74
C LEU A 12 7.55 16.22 -35.85
N TRP A 13 8.78 15.92 -36.30
CA TRP A 13 9.74 15.15 -35.52
C TRP A 13 10.20 15.87 -34.24
N ARG A 14 10.35 17.19 -34.30
CA ARG A 14 10.65 18.00 -33.09
C ARG A 14 9.52 17.96 -32.09
N PHE A 15 8.27 18.06 -32.55
CA PHE A 15 7.11 17.99 -31.68
C PHE A 15 6.96 16.61 -31.05
N THR A 16 7.13 15.53 -31.82
CA THR A 16 7.07 14.16 -31.28
C THR A 16 8.22 13.87 -30.33
N ALA A 17 9.44 14.32 -30.63
CA ALA A 17 10.57 14.18 -29.71
C ALA A 17 10.30 14.92 -28.39
N PHE A 18 9.77 16.15 -28.47
CA PHE A 18 9.42 16.93 -27.28
C PHE A 18 8.30 16.26 -26.47
N SER A 19 7.24 15.76 -27.11
CA SER A 19 6.13 15.11 -26.41
C SER A 19 6.55 13.82 -25.73
N VAL A 20 7.47 13.06 -26.31
CA VAL A 20 8.05 11.86 -25.70
C VAL A 20 8.90 12.23 -24.47
N VAL A 21 9.75 13.25 -24.57
CA VAL A 21 10.54 13.71 -23.42
C VAL A 21 9.65 14.26 -22.30
N ALA A 22 8.64 15.07 -22.64
CA ALA A 22 7.70 15.60 -21.67
C ALA A 22 6.90 14.49 -20.98
N SER A 23 6.39 13.51 -21.75
CA SER A 23 5.60 12.40 -21.19
C SER A 23 6.44 11.49 -20.29
N THR A 24 7.67 11.18 -20.68
CA THR A 24 8.60 10.40 -19.85
C THR A 24 8.99 11.15 -18.57
N ALA A 25 9.25 12.45 -18.64
CA ALA A 25 9.53 13.27 -17.46
C ALA A 25 8.35 13.30 -16.49
N VAL A 26 7.13 13.54 -16.99
CA VAL A 26 5.91 13.56 -16.17
C VAL A 26 5.67 12.19 -15.53
N SER A 27 5.80 11.10 -16.29
CA SER A 27 5.68 9.74 -15.77
C SER A 27 6.71 9.45 -14.67
N GLY A 28 7.97 9.86 -14.87
CA GLY A 28 9.03 9.72 -13.88
C GLY A 28 8.74 10.47 -12.58
N ILE A 29 8.21 11.70 -12.66
CA ILE A 29 7.83 12.48 -11.48
C ILE A 29 6.71 11.79 -10.71
N ILE A 30 5.64 11.36 -11.40
CA ILE A 30 4.51 10.66 -10.77
C ILE A 30 5.01 9.39 -10.07
N PHE A 31 5.84 8.60 -10.74
CA PHE A 31 6.43 7.40 -10.17
C PHE A 31 7.24 7.69 -8.90
N MET A 32 8.08 8.72 -8.90
CA MET A 32 8.86 9.09 -7.71
C MET A 32 7.98 9.50 -6.53
N VAL A 33 6.90 10.27 -6.78
CA VAL A 33 5.95 10.67 -5.74
C VAL A 33 5.24 9.45 -5.15
N LEU A 34 4.74 8.55 -6.00
CA LEU A 34 4.08 7.31 -5.55
C LEU A 34 5.02 6.44 -4.72
N ARG A 35 6.27 6.26 -5.17
CA ARG A 35 7.29 5.48 -4.47
C ARG A 35 7.66 6.11 -3.12
N ARG A 36 7.73 7.44 -3.05
CA ARG A 36 7.94 8.16 -1.79
C ARG A 36 6.80 7.91 -0.81
N ASN A 37 5.55 7.99 -1.27
CA ASN A 37 4.38 7.75 -0.43
C ASN A 37 4.29 6.30 0.05
N GLU A 38 4.66 5.34 -0.81
CA GLU A 38 4.75 3.93 -0.42
C GLU A 38 5.82 3.70 0.67
N ASN A 39 7.00 4.30 0.53
CA ASN A 39 8.06 4.19 1.54
C ASN A 39 7.66 4.81 2.88
N MET A 40 6.95 5.94 2.87
CA MET A 40 6.42 6.54 4.10
C MET A 40 5.38 5.64 4.78
N ARG A 41 4.51 5.00 3.99
CA ARG A 41 3.53 4.03 4.53
C ARG A 41 4.23 2.81 5.09
N ARG A 42 5.21 2.24 4.40
CA ARG A 42 6.02 1.11 4.89
C ARG A 42 6.65 1.42 6.24
N LYS A 43 7.33 2.56 6.38
CA LYS A 43 7.94 2.98 7.66
C LYS A 43 6.92 3.07 8.79
N LYS A 44 5.76 3.67 8.54
CA LYS A 44 4.67 3.72 9.54
C LYS A 44 4.20 2.33 9.97
N TRP A 45 4.05 1.41 9.02
CA TRP A 45 3.68 0.03 9.33
C TRP A 45 4.79 -0.70 10.09
N GLU A 46 6.05 -0.53 9.70
CA GLU A 46 7.20 -1.09 10.42
C GLU A 46 7.27 -0.58 11.87
N GLU A 47 7.09 0.72 12.08
CA GLU A 47 7.05 1.34 13.41
C GLU A 47 5.87 0.84 14.24
N PHE A 48 4.68 0.71 13.64
CA PHE A 48 3.50 0.16 14.30
C PHE A 48 3.76 -1.28 14.74
N PHE A 49 4.16 -2.15 13.81
CA PHE A 49 4.34 -3.58 14.09
C PHE A 49 5.53 -3.87 15.00
N LYS A 50 6.55 -2.99 15.07
CA LYS A 50 7.69 -3.15 15.97
C LYS A 50 7.28 -3.20 17.44
N ASN A 51 6.25 -2.44 17.82
CA ASN A 51 5.77 -2.34 19.20
C ASN A 51 4.37 -2.94 19.39
N TYR A 52 3.79 -3.55 18.37
CA TYR A 52 2.42 -4.05 18.41
C TYR A 52 2.37 -5.43 19.07
N ASP A 53 1.82 -5.48 20.28
CA ASP A 53 1.43 -6.74 20.91
C ASP A 53 -0.02 -7.08 20.55
N ALA A 54 -0.19 -8.12 19.73
CA ALA A 54 -1.49 -8.60 19.30
C ALA A 54 -2.36 -9.06 20.49
N TYR A 55 -1.77 -9.64 21.54
CA TYR A 55 -2.52 -10.15 22.68
C TYR A 55 -3.09 -9.03 23.55
N GLU A 56 -2.29 -7.98 23.81
CA GLU A 56 -2.77 -6.81 24.54
C GLU A 56 -3.86 -6.08 23.75
N HIS A 57 -3.67 -5.90 22.45
CA HIS A 57 -4.68 -5.24 21.63
C HIS A 57 -6.01 -6.01 21.58
N ILE A 58 -5.95 -7.35 21.48
CA ILE A 58 -7.15 -8.19 21.54
C ILE A 58 -7.85 -8.07 22.90
N LYS A 59 -7.08 -8.01 23.98
CA LYS A 59 -7.62 -7.82 25.33
C LYS A 59 -8.33 -6.47 25.47
N GLU A 60 -7.77 -5.40 24.91
CA GLU A 60 -8.38 -4.06 24.88
C GLU A 60 -9.68 -4.06 24.06
N ILE A 61 -9.68 -4.65 22.86
CA ILE A 61 -10.87 -4.73 22.02
C ILE A 61 -11.98 -5.48 22.76
N CYS A 62 -11.65 -6.61 23.38
CA CYS A 62 -12.61 -7.39 24.15
C CYS A 62 -13.10 -6.70 25.42
N SER A 63 -12.33 -5.80 26.02
CA SER A 63 -12.79 -5.00 27.17
C SER A 63 -13.69 -3.84 26.78
N HIS A 64 -13.47 -3.23 25.61
CA HIS A 64 -14.22 -2.05 25.16
C HIS A 64 -15.41 -2.37 24.24
N ALA A 65 -15.34 -3.47 23.49
CA ALA A 65 -16.35 -3.83 22.49
C ALA A 65 -16.50 -5.36 22.38
N PRO A 66 -17.18 -6.01 23.35
CA PRO A 66 -17.29 -7.47 23.45
C PRO A 66 -18.05 -8.14 22.29
N GLY A 67 -18.60 -7.38 21.34
CA GLY A 67 -19.32 -7.90 20.16
C GLY A 67 -18.57 -7.82 18.82
N ILE A 68 -17.37 -7.24 18.77
CA ILE A 68 -16.59 -7.12 17.52
C ILE A 68 -15.88 -8.43 17.17
N MET A 69 -15.43 -9.17 18.19
CA MET A 69 -14.77 -10.45 18.01
C MET A 69 -15.75 -11.60 18.22
N HIS A 70 -15.66 -12.63 17.37
CA HIS A 70 -16.45 -13.85 17.51
C HIS A 70 -16.16 -14.61 18.81
N SER A 71 -14.93 -14.52 19.31
CA SER A 71 -14.53 -15.09 20.58
C SER A 71 -13.52 -14.18 21.26
N CYS A 72 -13.83 -13.81 22.51
CA CYS A 72 -12.89 -13.10 23.36
C CYS A 72 -12.06 -14.10 24.18
N PRO A 73 -10.83 -13.75 24.61
CA PRO A 73 -9.93 -14.68 25.30
C PRO A 73 -10.54 -15.33 26.55
N LYS A 74 -11.41 -14.60 27.26
CA LYS A 74 -12.14 -15.12 28.42
C LYS A 74 -13.16 -16.19 28.03
N ASP A 75 -13.87 -15.98 26.93
CA ASP A 75 -14.86 -16.94 26.43
C ASP A 75 -14.17 -18.16 25.81
N LEU A 76 -13.01 -17.96 25.19
CA LEU A 76 -12.11 -19.02 24.74
C LEU A 76 -11.61 -19.87 25.93
N ALA A 77 -11.13 -19.25 27.00
CA ALA A 77 -10.69 -19.95 28.20
C ALA A 77 -11.83 -20.78 28.82
N LEU A 78 -13.03 -20.18 28.95
CA LEU A 78 -14.22 -20.89 29.41
C LEU A 78 -14.65 -22.02 28.47
N ALA A 79 -14.52 -21.85 27.16
CA ALA A 79 -14.81 -22.90 26.18
C ALA A 79 -13.81 -24.06 26.28
N HIS A 80 -12.52 -23.78 26.49
CA HIS A 80 -11.48 -24.80 26.69
C HIS A 80 -11.67 -25.59 28.00
N GLU A 81 -12.05 -24.92 29.10
CA GLU A 81 -12.38 -25.57 30.36
C GLU A 81 -13.61 -26.49 30.22
N LYS A 82 -14.66 -26.03 29.51
CA LYS A 82 -15.86 -26.82 29.22
C LYS A 82 -15.60 -27.99 28.27
N ALA A 83 -14.65 -27.84 27.34
CA ALA A 83 -14.24 -28.89 26.42
C ALA A 83 -13.41 -30.01 27.09
N GLY A 84 -13.10 -29.88 28.39
CA GLY A 84 -12.37 -30.92 29.14
C GLY A 84 -10.90 -31.06 28.73
N LEU A 85 -10.36 -30.13 27.94
CA LEU A 85 -8.94 -30.05 27.56
C LEU A 85 -8.13 -29.51 28.76
N LYS A 86 -8.09 -30.26 29.86
CA LYS A 86 -7.15 -30.01 30.95
C LYS A 86 -5.78 -30.57 30.53
N LYS A 87 -4.72 -29.77 30.70
CA LYS A 87 -3.35 -30.28 30.77
C LYS A 87 -3.24 -31.31 31.89
#